data_AF-A0A822AGP4-F1
#
_entry.id   AF-A0A822AGP4-F1
#
_cell.length_a   1.000
_cell.length_b   1.000
_cell.length_c   1.000
_cell.angle_alpha   90.00
_cell.angle_beta   90.00
_cell.angle_gamma   90.00
#
_symmetry.space_group_name_H-M   'P 1'
#
loop_
_entity.id
_entity.type
_entity.pdbx_description
1 polymer ?
#
loop_
_entity_poly.entity_id
_entity_poly.type
_entity_poly.pdbx_seq_one_letter_code
_entity_poly.pdbx_strand_id
1 'polypeptide(L)'
;MISGECQEPLRIGPPGLFLPGLVVGCLPYDGLRMSTLECFFSSSCISTILTYLEYYTQMDGSPPINFVPPTVLPITISPLDNSTPSRFSKNTSISTLLDEYFLENWTHTMSYEGYFAACAPSHCNFEYVTRNNLLYVATSVLGLYGGLTIGLRFIIWNIIRLYRLMKRRIRSRRITAQ
;
A
#
# COMPACT_ATOMS: atom_id res chain seq x y z
N MET A 1 22.61 5.98 -32.01
CA MET A 1 22.60 5.62 -30.57
C MET A 1 22.26 6.89 -29.82
N ILE A 2 20.97 7.11 -29.53
CA ILE A 2 20.50 8.24 -28.73
C ILE A 2 20.07 7.62 -27.40
N SER A 3 20.80 7.90 -26.32
CA SER A 3 20.41 7.49 -24.97
C SER A 3 19.14 8.27 -24.58
N GLY A 4 17.99 7.64 -24.81
CA GLY A 4 16.67 8.22 -24.53
C GLY A 4 16.30 8.16 -23.05
N GLU A 5 17.12 8.74 -22.18
CA GLU A 5 16.71 8.99 -20.79
C GLU A 5 15.89 10.28 -20.77
N CYS A 6 14.58 10.10 -20.70
CA CYS A 6 13.57 11.14 -20.58
C CYS A 6 13.54 11.67 -19.13
N GLN A 7 14.69 12.14 -18.66
CA GLN A 7 14.91 12.62 -17.30
C GLN A 7 15.71 13.90 -17.36
N GLU A 8 15.09 14.99 -16.94
CA GLU A 8 15.73 16.30 -16.92
C GLU A 8 15.43 17.03 -15.61
N PRO A 9 16.35 17.88 -15.13
CA PRO A 9 16.07 18.74 -13.98
C PRO A 9 14.89 19.66 -14.29
N LEU A 10 13.99 19.86 -13.31
CA LEU A 10 12.86 20.77 -13.47
C LEU A 10 13.36 22.21 -13.61
N ARG A 11 12.98 22.83 -14.73
CA ARG A 11 13.27 24.23 -15.05
C ARG A 11 11.98 25.01 -15.19
N ILE A 12 11.94 26.18 -14.58
CA ILE A 12 10.77 27.05 -14.56
C ILE A 12 11.10 28.37 -15.27
N GLY A 13 10.27 28.75 -16.25
CA GLY A 13 10.31 30.03 -16.97
C GLY A 13 11.52 30.29 -17.88
N PRO A 14 11.52 31.41 -18.62
CA PRO A 14 12.72 31.96 -19.25
C PRO A 14 13.29 33.12 -18.41
N PRO A 15 14.60 33.16 -18.08
CA PRO A 15 15.63 32.13 -18.32
C PRO A 15 15.42 30.93 -17.38
N GLY A 16 15.54 29.70 -17.92
CA GLY A 16 15.25 28.44 -17.22
C GLY A 16 15.85 28.32 -15.83
N LEU A 17 15.06 28.59 -14.80
CA LEU A 17 15.51 28.51 -13.43
C LEU A 17 15.41 27.08 -12.92
N PHE A 18 16.52 26.56 -12.41
CA PHE A 18 16.62 25.22 -11.87
C PHE A 18 16.04 25.13 -10.45
N LEU A 19 15.15 24.14 -10.23
CA LEU A 19 14.68 23.79 -8.90
C LEU A 19 15.44 22.56 -8.37
N PRO A 20 16.20 22.70 -7.27
CA PRO A 20 16.97 21.59 -6.71
C PRO A 20 16.05 20.46 -6.26
N GLY A 21 16.47 19.23 -6.56
CA GLY A 21 15.75 18.02 -6.18
C GLY A 21 14.54 17.68 -7.07
N LEU A 22 13.98 18.60 -7.84
CA LEU A 22 12.82 18.34 -8.69
C LEU A 22 13.24 17.94 -10.11
N VAL A 23 12.60 16.90 -10.63
CA VAL A 23 12.94 16.23 -11.89
C VAL A 23 11.68 16.07 -12.73
N VAL A 24 11.81 16.34 -14.03
CA VAL A 24 10.81 16.03 -15.04
C VAL A 24 11.15 14.67 -15.63
N GLY A 25 10.19 13.75 -15.56
CA GLY A 25 10.26 12.46 -16.21
C GLY A 25 9.35 12.42 -17.43
N CYS A 26 9.40 11.31 -18.16
CA CYS A 26 8.47 11.04 -19.27
C CYS A 26 7.00 11.08 -18.87
N LEU A 27 6.71 10.66 -17.64
CA LEU A 27 5.43 10.85 -16.99
C LEU A 27 5.63 11.74 -15.76
N PRO A 28 4.65 12.61 -15.43
CA PRO A 28 4.71 13.42 -14.21
C PRO A 28 4.92 12.56 -12.95
N TYR A 29 4.34 11.36 -12.93
CA TYR A 29 4.51 10.39 -11.85
C TYR A 29 5.95 9.88 -11.73
N ASP A 30 6.60 9.54 -12.84
CA ASP A 30 7.98 9.05 -12.84
C ASP A 30 8.95 10.15 -12.42
N GLY A 31 8.74 11.37 -12.94
CA GLY A 31 9.49 12.55 -12.52
C GLY A 31 9.31 12.84 -11.03
N LEU A 32 8.08 12.74 -10.52
CA LEU A 32 7.79 12.90 -9.10
C LEU A 32 8.53 11.86 -8.26
N ARG A 33 8.48 10.57 -8.61
CA ARG A 33 9.19 9.52 -7.86
C ARG A 33 10.69 9.74 -7.82
N MET A 34 11.29 10.19 -8.92
CA MET A 34 12.73 10.47 -9.01
C MET A 34 13.13 11.78 -8.32
N SER A 35 12.17 12.67 -8.07
CA SER A 35 12.40 13.94 -7.37
C SER A 35 12.66 13.73 -5.87
N THR A 36 13.18 14.75 -5.21
CA THR A 36 13.38 14.84 -3.76
C THR A 36 12.60 16.02 -3.18
N LEU A 37 12.52 16.11 -1.86
CA LEU A 37 11.84 17.22 -1.17
C LEU A 37 12.75 18.42 -0.88
N GLU A 38 13.98 18.43 -1.42
CA GLU A 38 15.02 19.42 -1.11
C GLU A 38 14.55 20.87 -1.25
N CYS A 39 13.91 21.21 -2.37
CA CYS A 39 13.37 22.54 -2.63
C CYS A 39 12.39 23.02 -1.54
N PHE A 40 11.58 22.13 -0.97
CA PHE A 40 10.54 22.50 -0.02
C PHE A 40 11.08 22.89 1.37
N PHE A 41 12.36 22.61 1.66
CA PHE A 41 13.04 23.10 2.87
C PHE A 41 13.71 24.47 2.66
N SER A 42 13.67 25.02 1.45
CA SER A 42 14.32 26.28 1.11
C SER A 42 13.30 27.38 0.88
N SER A 43 13.40 28.46 1.67
CA SER A 43 12.54 29.64 1.51
C SER A 43 12.70 30.30 0.13
N SER A 44 13.92 30.33 -0.41
CA SER A 44 14.20 30.90 -1.74
C SER A 44 13.61 30.07 -2.88
N CYS A 45 13.59 28.75 -2.72
CA CYS A 45 13.02 27.85 -3.72
C CYS A 45 11.49 28.00 -3.78
N ILE A 46 10.84 28.00 -2.62
CA ILE A 46 9.39 28.22 -2.51
C ILE A 46 8.99 29.60 -3.02
N SER A 47 9.71 30.66 -2.63
CA SER A 47 9.40 32.01 -3.12
C SER A 47 9.48 32.07 -4.63
N THR A 48 10.40 31.35 -5.25
CA THR A 48 10.50 31.33 -6.70
C THR A 48 9.31 30.64 -7.37
N ILE A 49 8.87 29.49 -6.83
CA ILE A 49 7.67 28.81 -7.31
C ILE A 49 6.45 29.74 -7.21
N LEU A 50 6.30 30.43 -6.08
CA LEU A 50 5.21 31.38 -5.86
C LEU A 50 5.24 32.56 -6.84
N THR A 51 6.40 33.21 -7.01
CA THR A 51 6.56 34.33 -7.94
C THR A 51 6.26 33.92 -9.38
N TYR A 52 6.64 32.70 -9.77
CA TYR A 52 6.33 32.18 -11.09
C TYR A 52 4.84 31.89 -11.28
N LEU A 53 4.19 31.29 -10.28
CA LEU A 53 2.73 31.07 -10.32
C LEU A 53 1.97 32.41 -10.42
N GLU A 54 2.42 33.45 -9.72
CA GLU A 54 1.89 34.81 -9.84
C GLU A 54 2.17 35.45 -11.21
N TYR A 55 3.33 35.17 -11.81
CA TYR A 55 3.66 35.69 -13.14
C TYR A 55 2.77 35.08 -14.24
N TYR A 56 2.50 33.76 -14.15
CA TYR A 56 1.64 33.06 -15.11
C TYR A 56 0.17 33.48 -15.03
N THR A 57 -0.30 33.98 -13.90
CA THR A 57 -1.65 34.55 -13.79
C THR A 57 -1.76 35.95 -14.40
N GLN A 58 -0.64 36.59 -14.75
CA GLN A 58 -0.58 37.99 -15.21
C GLN A 58 -0.30 38.14 -16.71
N MET A 59 0.27 37.13 -17.39
CA MET A 59 0.47 37.15 -18.84
C MET A 59 -0.44 36.14 -19.57
N ASP A 60 -1.54 36.69 -20.09
CA ASP A 60 -2.50 36.19 -21.08
C ASP A 60 -3.86 35.65 -20.55
N GLY A 61 -4.93 36.24 -21.06
CA GLY A 61 -6.27 36.21 -20.47
C GLY A 61 -7.00 34.86 -20.56
N SER A 62 -7.72 34.55 -19.49
CA SER A 62 -8.66 33.45 -19.31
C SER A 62 -8.03 32.08 -19.00
N PRO A 63 -8.25 31.52 -17.79
CA PRO A 63 -8.18 30.06 -17.63
C PRO A 63 -9.12 29.38 -18.65
N PRO A 64 -8.94 28.09 -19.00
CA PRO A 64 -10.02 27.36 -19.66
C PRO A 64 -11.28 27.64 -18.85
N ILE A 65 -12.35 28.09 -19.51
CA ILE A 65 -13.58 28.75 -19.01
C ILE A 65 -14.27 28.17 -17.75
N ASN A 66 -13.71 27.12 -17.14
CA ASN A 66 -14.13 26.48 -15.90
C ASN A 66 -12.99 26.25 -14.86
N PHE A 67 -11.75 26.69 -15.09
CA PHE A 67 -10.69 26.65 -14.08
C PHE A 67 -10.69 27.99 -13.37
N VAL A 68 -11.60 28.15 -12.42
CA VAL A 68 -11.50 29.22 -11.43
C VAL A 68 -10.35 28.82 -10.51
N PRO A 69 -9.14 29.45 -10.59
CA PRO A 69 -8.23 29.36 -9.47
C PRO A 69 -9.01 29.91 -8.27
N PRO A 70 -9.08 29.18 -7.15
CA PRO A 70 -9.87 29.63 -6.00
C PRO A 70 -9.38 31.02 -5.63
N THR A 71 -10.27 32.01 -5.77
CA THR A 71 -10.05 33.38 -5.32
C THR A 71 -9.66 33.31 -3.85
N VAL A 72 -8.37 33.55 -3.61
CA VAL A 72 -7.76 33.91 -2.32
C VAL A 72 -8.07 32.97 -1.14
N LEU A 73 -7.40 31.82 -1.11
CA LEU A 73 -6.67 31.53 0.12
C LEU A 73 -5.38 32.36 0.03
N PRO A 74 -5.05 33.25 0.99
CA PRO A 74 -3.69 33.73 1.10
C PRO A 74 -2.84 32.48 1.33
N ILE A 75 -2.22 31.96 0.27
CA ILE A 75 -1.43 30.74 0.38
C ILE A 75 -0.14 31.12 1.08
N THR A 76 -0.18 31.13 2.41
CA THR A 76 1.00 31.23 3.26
C THR A 76 1.71 29.88 3.21
N ILE A 77 2.47 29.64 2.14
CA ILE A 77 3.36 28.49 2.06
C ILE A 77 4.63 28.83 2.83
N SER A 78 4.81 28.19 3.97
CA SER A 78 6.07 28.24 4.71
C SER A 78 6.95 27.06 4.28
N PRO A 79 8.28 27.24 4.22
CA PRO A 79 9.21 26.14 4.02
C PRO A 79 9.09 25.11 5.15
N LEU A 80 9.36 23.85 4.82
CA LEU A 80 9.49 22.82 5.84
C LEU A 80 10.62 23.17 6.80
N ASP A 81 10.39 22.87 8.07
CA ASP A 81 11.33 23.17 9.14
C ASP A 81 12.55 22.25 9.07
N ASN A 82 13.70 22.84 8.76
CA ASN A 82 14.99 22.14 8.72
C ASN A 82 15.47 21.66 10.10
N SER A 83 14.96 22.26 11.19
CA SER A 83 15.36 21.92 12.55
C SER A 83 14.58 20.73 13.13
N THR A 84 13.49 20.33 12.47
CA THR A 84 12.73 19.14 12.90
C THR A 84 13.50 17.86 12.59
N PRO A 85 13.72 16.97 13.58
CA PRO A 85 14.37 15.69 13.33
C PRO A 85 13.44 14.80 12.50
N SER A 86 13.89 14.40 11.31
CA SER A 86 13.22 13.41 10.45
C SER A 86 14.12 12.20 10.29
N ARG A 87 13.52 11.02 10.08
CA ARG A 87 14.26 9.81 9.67
C ARG A 87 14.87 10.00 8.28
N PHE A 88 14.23 10.80 7.44
CA PHE A 88 14.61 10.98 6.05
C PHE A 88 15.47 12.22 5.86
N SER A 89 16.54 12.08 5.07
CA SER A 89 17.29 13.23 4.57
C SER A 89 16.47 13.99 3.52
N LYS A 90 16.72 15.28 3.36
CA LYS A 90 16.09 16.11 2.32
C LYS A 90 16.37 15.63 0.90
N ASN A 91 17.50 14.94 0.72
CA ASN A 91 17.93 14.40 -0.58
C ASN A 91 17.37 12.99 -0.82
N THR A 92 16.51 12.48 0.06
CA THR A 92 15.82 11.21 -0.13
C THR A 92 14.83 11.34 -1.28
N SER A 93 14.84 10.36 -2.20
CA SER A 93 13.89 10.34 -3.31
C SER A 93 12.47 10.14 -2.81
N ILE A 94 11.50 10.75 -3.50
CA ILE A 94 10.08 10.57 -3.22
C ILE A 94 9.68 9.11 -3.43
N SER A 95 10.33 8.37 -4.34
CA SER A 95 10.14 6.91 -4.42
C SER A 95 10.42 6.21 -3.11
N THR A 96 11.54 6.49 -2.47
CA THR A 96 11.89 5.89 -1.17
C THR A 96 10.90 6.30 -0.09
N LEU A 97 10.47 7.57 -0.08
CA LEU A 97 9.46 8.04 0.86
C LEU A 97 8.12 7.32 0.68
N LEU A 98 7.67 7.12 -0.57
CA LEU A 98 6.46 6.37 -0.88
C LEU A 98 6.56 4.90 -0.47
N ASP A 99 7.71 4.26 -0.74
CA ASP A 99 7.95 2.86 -0.39
C ASP A 99 7.98 2.65 1.14
N GLU A 100 8.39 3.67 1.90
CA GLU A 100 8.35 3.69 3.37
C GLU A 100 7.11 4.40 3.95
N TYR A 101 6.11 4.67 3.10
CA TYR A 101 4.81 5.29 3.46
C TYR A 101 4.93 6.64 4.20
N PHE A 102 6.03 7.38 4.03
CA PHE A 102 6.33 8.62 4.74
C PHE A 102 6.27 8.50 6.27
N LEU A 103 6.35 7.27 6.81
CA LEU A 103 6.29 7.07 8.25
C LEU A 103 7.56 7.60 8.87
N GLU A 104 7.51 8.51 9.84
CA GLU A 104 8.71 9.05 10.51
C GLU A 104 9.16 8.16 11.66
N ASN A 105 8.21 7.71 12.48
CA ASN A 105 8.45 6.82 13.61
C ASN A 105 7.30 5.81 13.77
N TRP A 106 7.65 4.60 14.21
CA TRP A 106 6.68 3.57 14.56
C TRP A 106 6.33 3.67 16.04
N THR A 107 5.14 4.17 16.35
CA THR A 107 4.62 4.16 17.73
C THR A 107 3.84 2.88 17.97
N HIS A 108 4.37 1.99 18.83
CA HIS A 108 3.69 0.74 19.19
C HIS A 108 2.50 0.95 20.16
N THR A 109 2.31 2.17 20.68
CA THR A 109 1.24 2.54 21.60
C THR A 109 0.21 3.42 20.88
N MET A 110 -0.56 2.85 19.95
CA MET A 110 -1.68 3.54 19.31
C MET A 110 -3.00 3.08 19.93
N SER A 111 -3.86 4.03 20.31
CA SER A 111 -5.23 3.71 20.69
C SER A 111 -6.05 3.46 19.42
N TYR A 112 -6.29 2.18 19.11
CA TYR A 112 -7.14 1.79 17.99
C TYR A 112 -8.55 2.36 18.16
N GLU A 113 -9.08 2.38 19.39
CA GLU A 113 -10.39 2.94 19.69
C GLU A 113 -10.47 4.43 19.34
N GLY A 114 -9.46 5.22 19.75
CA GLY A 114 -9.39 6.64 19.39
C GLY A 114 -9.24 6.88 17.90
N TYR A 115 -8.42 6.07 17.22
CA TYR A 115 -8.22 6.13 15.77
C TYR A 115 -9.52 5.85 15.00
N PHE A 116 -10.23 4.77 15.32
CA PHE A 116 -11.48 4.42 14.64
C PHE A 116 -12.64 5.35 15.00
N ALA A 117 -12.68 5.88 16.24
CA ALA A 117 -13.65 6.91 16.61
C ALA A 117 -13.46 8.20 15.78
N ALA A 118 -12.21 8.61 15.54
CA ALA A 118 -11.90 9.76 14.70
C ALA A 118 -12.21 9.52 13.21
N CYS A 119 -11.94 8.32 12.69
CA CYS A 119 -12.22 7.96 11.31
C CYS A 119 -13.71 7.73 11.01
N ALA A 120 -14.55 7.51 12.04
CA ALA A 120 -15.99 7.27 11.94
C ALA A 120 -16.40 6.41 10.71
N PRO A 121 -15.85 5.19 10.56
CA PRO A 121 -16.07 4.39 9.37
C PRO A 121 -17.54 3.97 9.24
N SER A 122 -18.09 4.06 8.02
CA SER A 122 -19.48 3.67 7.73
C SER A 122 -19.70 2.16 7.79
N HIS A 123 -18.67 1.37 7.48
CA HIS A 123 -18.68 -0.08 7.54
C HIS A 123 -17.34 -0.60 8.03
N CYS A 124 -17.37 -1.57 8.96
CA CYS A 124 -16.18 -2.27 9.42
C CYS A 124 -16.11 -3.65 8.77
N ASN A 125 -15.02 -3.93 8.05
CA ASN A 125 -14.68 -5.29 7.63
C ASN A 125 -13.53 -5.79 8.49
N PHE A 126 -13.70 -6.96 9.08
CA PHE A 126 -12.67 -7.62 9.86
C PHE A 126 -11.99 -8.66 9.00
N GLU A 127 -10.69 -8.49 8.78
CA GLU A 127 -9.87 -9.50 8.13
C GLU A 127 -8.99 -10.17 9.20
N TYR A 128 -9.23 -11.45 9.45
CA TYR A 128 -8.41 -12.23 10.37
C TYR A 128 -7.16 -12.69 9.64
N VAL A 129 -6.11 -11.86 9.69
CA VAL A 129 -4.80 -12.22 9.12
C VAL A 129 -4.08 -13.15 10.10
N THR A 130 -4.23 -14.46 9.93
CA THR A 130 -3.43 -15.41 10.70
C THR A 130 -2.00 -15.38 10.19
N ARG A 131 -1.06 -14.89 11.01
CA ARG A 131 0.37 -15.16 10.77
C ARG A 131 0.59 -16.65 11.01
N ASN A 132 0.69 -17.43 9.94
CA ASN A 132 0.96 -18.86 10.02
C ASN A 132 2.35 -19.09 10.60
N ASN A 133 2.41 -19.17 11.93
CA ASN A 133 3.64 -19.42 12.65
C ASN A 133 4.19 -20.80 12.26
N LEU A 134 5.52 -20.98 12.21
CA LEU A 134 6.16 -22.23 11.76
C LEU A 134 5.60 -23.45 12.51
N LEU A 135 5.32 -23.26 13.81
CA LEU A 135 4.74 -24.28 14.68
C LEU A 135 3.32 -24.69 14.24
N TYR A 136 2.51 -23.76 13.73
CA TYR A 136 1.17 -24.04 13.21
C TYR A 136 1.20 -24.87 11.92
N VAL A 137 2.16 -24.60 11.03
CA VAL A 137 2.36 -25.39 9.81
C VAL A 137 2.81 -26.81 10.16
N ALA A 138 3.77 -26.94 11.07
CA ALA A 138 4.29 -28.23 11.51
C ALA A 138 3.21 -29.10 12.18
N THR A 139 2.43 -28.54 13.11
CA THR A 139 1.34 -29.28 13.78
C THR A 139 0.24 -29.67 12.80
N SER A 140 -0.06 -28.82 11.81
CA SER A 140 -1.04 -29.12 10.77
C SER A 140 -0.61 -30.29 9.87
N VAL A 141 0.66 -30.34 9.45
CA VAL A 141 1.20 -31.45 8.63
C VAL A 141 1.21 -32.76 9.43
N LEU A 142 1.66 -32.71 10.69
CA LEU A 142 1.66 -33.88 11.56
C LEU A 142 0.24 -34.38 11.85
N GLY A 143 -0.71 -33.47 12.06
CA GLY A 143 -2.12 -33.77 12.25
C GLY A 143 -2.77 -34.39 11.01
N LEU A 144 -2.47 -33.88 9.82
CA LEU A 144 -2.94 -34.43 8.55
C LEU A 144 -2.40 -35.84 8.32
N TYR A 145 -1.09 -36.05 8.49
CA TYR A 145 -0.49 -37.36 8.29
C TYR A 145 -1.01 -38.39 9.31
N GLY A 146 -0.98 -38.03 10.59
CA GLY A 146 -1.46 -38.91 11.66
C GLY A 146 -2.96 -39.20 11.57
N GLY A 147 -3.76 -38.15 11.37
CA GLY A 147 -5.22 -38.24 11.28
C GLY A 147 -5.69 -39.03 10.06
N LEU A 148 -5.06 -38.83 8.90
CA LEU A 148 -5.42 -39.58 7.69
C LEU A 148 -5.14 -41.08 7.86
N THR A 149 -3.98 -41.43 8.41
CA THR A 149 -3.58 -42.83 8.53
C THR A 149 -4.49 -43.60 9.51
N ILE A 150 -4.78 -42.99 10.66
CA ILE A 150 -5.66 -43.58 11.69
C ILE A 150 -7.11 -43.61 11.20
N GLY A 151 -7.58 -42.51 10.60
CA GLY A 151 -8.93 -42.37 10.07
C GLY A 151 -9.23 -43.40 8.99
N LEU A 152 -8.32 -43.58 8.03
CA LEU A 152 -8.50 -44.55 6.94
C LEU A 152 -8.59 -45.98 7.47
N ARG A 153 -7.75 -46.34 8.45
CA ARG A 153 -7.77 -47.68 9.07
C ARG A 153 -9.08 -47.95 9.80
N PHE A 154 -9.61 -46.95 10.49
CA PHE A 154 -10.91 -47.03 11.15
C PHE A 154 -12.05 -47.18 10.14
N ILE A 155 -12.04 -46.39 9.05
CA ILE A 155 -13.05 -46.47 7.99
C ILE A 155 -13.03 -47.86 7.33
N ILE A 156 -11.86 -48.38 6.96
CA ILE A 156 -11.72 -49.72 6.35
C ILE A 156 -12.29 -50.81 7.26
N TRP A 157 -11.96 -50.77 8.56
CA TRP A 157 -12.49 -51.74 9.51
C TRP A 157 -14.02 -51.70 9.60
N ASN A 158 -14.61 -50.50 9.62
CA ASN A 158 -16.06 -50.31 9.65
C ASN A 158 -16.72 -50.79 8.35
N ILE A 159 -16.16 -50.48 7.18
CA ILE A 159 -16.68 -50.94 5.88
C ILE A 159 -16.67 -52.48 5.79
N ILE A 160 -15.59 -53.12 6.21
CA ILE A 160 -15.50 -54.59 6.21
C ILE A 160 -16.55 -55.20 7.14
N ARG A 161 -16.73 -54.63 8.34
CA ARG A 161 -17.76 -55.08 9.29
C ARG A 161 -19.17 -54.92 8.69
N LEU A 162 -19.45 -53.78 8.07
CA LEU A 162 -20.75 -53.51 7.43
C LEU A 162 -21.02 -54.47 6.26
N TYR A 163 -20.02 -54.69 5.41
CA TYR A 163 -20.11 -55.65 4.30
C TYR A 163 -20.42 -57.07 4.79
N ARG A 164 -19.74 -57.54 5.84
CA ARG A 164 -20.00 -58.86 6.43
C ARG A 164 -21.44 -58.96 6.98
N LEU A 165 -21.95 -57.90 7.61
CA LEU A 165 -23.32 -57.85 8.13
C LEU A 165 -24.35 -57.88 7.00
N MET A 166 -24.16 -57.10 5.94
CA MET A 166 -25.04 -57.11 4.77
C MET A 166 -25.04 -58.47 4.06
N LYS A 167 -23.87 -59.08 3.85
CA LYS A 167 -23.76 -60.41 3.23
C LYS A 167 -24.50 -61.48 4.04
N ARG A 168 -24.39 -61.44 5.37
CA ARG A 168 -25.16 -62.34 6.27
C ARG A 168 -26.67 -62.12 6.13
N ARG A 169 -27.13 -60.86 6.11
CA ARG A 169 -28.56 -60.54 5.90
C ARG A 169 -29.09 -61.00 4.55
N ILE A 170 -28.36 -60.81 3.46
CA ILE A 170 -28.76 -61.26 2.12
C ILE A 170 -28.82 -62.80 2.06
N ARG A 171 -27.83 -63.50 2.63
CA ARG A 171 -27.81 -64.98 2.66
C ARG A 171 -28.96 -65.54 3.48
N SER A 172 -29.28 -64.92 4.62
CA SER A 172 -30.43 -65.31 5.45
C SER A 172 -31.76 -65.13 4.71
N ARG A 173 -31.93 -64.03 3.96
CA ARG A 173 -33.16 -63.79 3.17
C ARG A 173 -33.33 -64.75 1.99
N ARG A 174 -32.25 -65.30 1.42
CA ARG A 174 -32.33 -66.32 0.36
C ARG A 174 -32.77 -67.69 0.87
N ILE A 175 -32.49 -68.03 2.13
CA ILE A 175 -32.85 -69.33 2.73
C ILE A 175 -34.32 -69.37 3.18
N THR A 176 -34.95 -68.22 3.40
CA THR A 176 -36.37 -68.11 3.82
C THR A 176 -37.35 -67.94 2.66
N ALA A 177 -36.87 -67.86 1.42
CA ALA A 177 -37.67 -67.67 0.21
C ALA A 177 -37.73 -68.92 -0.70
N GLN A 178 -37.26 -70.07 -0.19
CA GLN A 178 -37.33 -71.38 -0.82
C GLN A 178 -38.05 -72.34 0.13
#